data_AF-A0A7X9J1F0-F1
#
_entry.id   AF-A0A7X9J1F0-F1
#
_cell.length_a   1.000
_cell.length_b   1.000
_cell.length_c   1.000
_cell.angle_alpha   90.00
_cell.angle_beta   90.00
_cell.angle_gamma   90.00
#
_symmetry.space_group_name_H-M   'P 1'
#
loop_
_entity.id
_entity.type
_entity.pdbx_description
1 polymer ?
#
loop_
_entity_poly.entity_id
_entity_poly.type
_entity_poly.pdbx_seq_one_letter_code
_entity_poly.pdbx_strand_id
1 'polypeptide(L)'
;MAPNLDFKRAMAPGGAYYPFQANIADIASVAASLLKYKKHEWILVAFEKARIIDLVWLNKGPDRTRVFLHLGYNAILNLLRSRQYDTVLFFHNHPNPDPSRYTMLYPSKEDHIFAKDVTTNLSQVPVNVLHFVCERGHFRKYHQSISESFIPIAPLVAKVDEMNGQGPLRNFLMHLENIF
;
A
#
# COMPACT_ATOMS: atom_id res chain seq x y z
N MET A 1 2.69 16.90 -7.18
CA MET A 1 4.17 16.93 -7.12
C MET A 1 4.73 16.68 -8.52
N ALA A 2 5.79 17.39 -8.95
CA ALA A 2 6.41 17.11 -10.25
C ALA A 2 7.16 15.76 -10.20
N PRO A 3 7.12 14.92 -11.26
CA PRO A 3 7.77 13.63 -11.24
C PRO A 3 9.30 13.78 -11.23
N ASN A 4 9.99 13.06 -10.33
CA ASN A 4 11.44 12.93 -10.38
C ASN A 4 11.83 12.13 -11.64
N LEU A 5 12.25 12.86 -12.68
CA LEU A 5 12.53 12.29 -14.01
C LEU A 5 13.75 11.37 -13.99
N ASP A 6 14.75 11.66 -13.17
CA ASP A 6 15.97 10.87 -13.08
C ASP A 6 15.67 9.51 -12.44
N PHE A 7 14.92 9.51 -11.33
CA PHE A 7 14.45 8.27 -10.72
C PHE A 7 13.63 7.44 -11.73
N LYS A 8 12.71 8.08 -12.45
CA LYS A 8 11.82 7.42 -13.42
C LYS A 8 12.59 6.78 -14.59
N ARG A 9 13.75 7.33 -14.97
CA ARG A 9 14.66 6.79 -15.99
C ARG A 9 15.51 5.65 -15.45
N ALA A 10 15.90 5.70 -14.18
CA ALA A 10 16.70 4.67 -13.51
C ALA A 10 15.92 3.38 -13.17
N MET A 11 14.58 3.39 -13.30
CA MET A 11 13.75 2.24 -12.96
C MET A 11 14.06 1.00 -13.82
N ALA A 12 14.72 0.03 -13.20
CA ALA A 12 15.03 -1.29 -13.73
C ALA A 12 13.77 -2.13 -13.97
N PRO A 13 13.47 -2.53 -15.22
CA PRO A 13 12.28 -3.34 -15.52
C PRO A 13 12.26 -4.71 -14.84
N GLY A 14 13.44 -5.30 -14.59
CA GLY A 14 13.57 -6.64 -14.00
C GLY A 14 13.31 -6.71 -12.51
N GLY A 15 13.28 -5.58 -11.80
CA GLY A 15 13.28 -5.55 -10.35
C GLY A 15 14.55 -4.96 -9.77
N ALA A 16 14.45 -3.93 -8.94
CA ALA A 16 15.55 -3.45 -8.12
C ALA A 16 15.05 -2.70 -6.89
N TYR A 17 15.90 -2.65 -5.86
CA TYR A 17 15.71 -1.82 -4.68
C TYR A 17 16.30 -0.43 -4.88
N TYR A 18 15.60 0.58 -4.39
CA TYR A 18 16.05 1.96 -4.37
C TYR A 18 15.87 2.53 -2.97
N PRO A 19 16.93 3.10 -2.36
CA PRO A 19 16.76 3.98 -1.22
C PRO A 19 15.77 5.08 -1.59
N PHE A 20 14.82 5.31 -0.70
CA PHE A 20 13.80 6.33 -0.89
C PHE A 20 13.64 7.06 0.42
N GLN A 21 13.35 8.36 0.39
CA GLN A 21 13.11 9.15 1.60
C GLN A 21 11.94 10.05 1.30
N ALA A 22 10.76 9.63 1.73
CA ALA A 22 9.52 10.38 1.58
C ALA A 22 8.61 10.12 2.77
N ASN A 23 7.75 11.09 3.10
CA ASN A 23 6.72 10.86 4.10
C ASN A 23 5.68 9.86 3.57
N ILE A 24 5.17 8.99 4.44
CA ILE A 24 4.08 8.06 4.10
C ILE A 24 2.83 8.79 3.58
N ALA A 25 2.59 10.04 4.00
CA ALA A 25 1.48 10.86 3.52
C ALA A 25 1.61 11.20 2.02
N ASP A 26 2.84 11.29 1.50
CA ASP A 26 3.11 11.74 0.14
C ASP A 26 3.30 10.59 -0.85
N ILE A 27 3.67 9.41 -0.36
CA ILE A 27 4.16 8.31 -1.21
C ILE A 27 3.15 7.89 -2.28
N ALA A 28 1.85 7.94 -1.99
CA ALA A 28 0.83 7.57 -2.96
C ALA A 28 0.79 8.55 -4.15
N SER A 29 0.94 9.86 -3.89
CA SER A 29 1.03 10.88 -4.94
C SER A 29 2.33 10.73 -5.75
N VAL A 30 3.43 10.43 -5.06
CA VAL A 30 4.74 10.20 -5.66
C VAL A 30 4.70 8.97 -6.57
N ALA A 31 4.22 7.83 -6.08
CA ALA A 31 4.05 6.60 -6.84
C ALA A 31 3.17 6.82 -8.08
N ALA A 32 2.02 7.48 -7.93
CA ALA A 32 1.15 7.80 -9.05
C ALA A 32 1.83 8.66 -10.12
N SER A 33 2.69 9.60 -9.69
CA SER A 33 3.48 10.44 -10.59
C SER A 33 4.58 9.66 -11.31
N LEU A 34 5.22 8.71 -10.63
CA LEU A 34 6.23 7.82 -11.22
C LEU A 34 5.61 6.90 -12.27
N LEU A 35 4.44 6.33 -11.97
CA LEU A 35 3.70 5.40 -12.83
C LEU A 35 2.91 6.10 -13.96
N LYS A 36 2.75 7.42 -13.88
CA LYS A 36 2.09 8.24 -14.91
C LYS A 36 2.65 7.97 -16.30
N TYR A 37 1.76 7.70 -17.26
CA TYR A 37 2.08 7.45 -18.68
C TYR A 37 2.97 6.22 -18.97
N LYS A 38 3.10 5.29 -18.03
CA LYS A 38 3.73 4.01 -18.33
C LYS A 38 2.84 3.19 -19.27
N LYS A 39 3.42 2.74 -20.39
CA LYS A 39 2.75 1.93 -21.42
C LYS A 39 2.52 0.48 -21.01
N HIS A 40 3.24 0.03 -19.99
CA HIS A 40 3.15 -1.30 -19.39
C HIS A 40 2.66 -1.15 -17.96
N GLU A 41 2.18 -2.25 -17.39
CA GLU A 41 1.97 -2.34 -15.94
C GLU A 41 3.31 -2.35 -15.22
N TRP A 42 3.32 -1.70 -14.06
CA TRP A 42 4.41 -1.72 -13.10
C TRP A 42 3.83 -1.96 -11.73
N ILE A 43 4.59 -2.62 -10.89
CA ILE A 43 4.32 -2.72 -9.47
C ILE A 43 5.46 -2.04 -8.71
N LEU A 44 5.11 -1.25 -7.70
CA LEU A 44 6.02 -0.60 -6.77
C LEU A 44 5.61 -1.01 -5.35
N VAL A 45 6.59 -1.45 -4.57
CA VAL A 45 6.43 -1.82 -3.17
C VAL A 45 7.24 -0.84 -2.34
N ALA A 46 6.59 -0.08 -1.47
CA ALA A 46 7.23 0.86 -0.57
C ALA A 46 7.26 0.29 0.85
N PHE A 47 8.39 0.43 1.52
CA PHE A 47 8.61 -0.03 2.89
C PHE A 47 8.77 1.17 3.81
N GLU A 48 7.98 1.17 4.87
CA GLU A 48 7.79 2.32 5.74
C GLU A 48 8.08 1.95 7.18
N LYS A 49 8.76 2.86 7.88
CA LYS A 49 8.91 2.88 9.34
C LYS A 49 8.89 4.31 9.83
N ALA A 50 8.31 4.54 11.01
CA ALA A 50 8.31 5.86 11.64
C ALA A 50 7.83 7.01 10.72
N ARG A 51 6.80 6.76 9.92
CA ARG A 51 6.18 7.65 8.92
C ARG A 51 7.05 8.00 7.71
N ILE A 52 8.18 7.31 7.54
CA ILE A 52 9.12 7.54 6.44
C ILE A 52 9.24 6.27 5.59
N ILE A 53 9.08 6.44 4.28
CA ILE A 53 9.47 5.44 3.29
C ILE A 53 10.99 5.42 3.25
N ASP A 54 11.58 4.28 3.61
CA ASP A 54 13.04 4.06 3.64
C ASP A 54 13.54 3.40 2.35
N LEU A 55 12.70 2.54 1.76
CA LEU A 55 13.05 1.72 0.62
C LEU A 55 11.86 1.52 -0.31
N VAL A 56 12.12 1.50 -1.61
CA VAL A 56 11.15 1.04 -2.61
C VAL A 56 11.75 -0.09 -3.46
N TRP A 57 10.92 -1.06 -3.80
CA TRP A 57 11.16 -2.04 -4.85
C TRP A 57 10.21 -1.76 -6.00
N LEU A 58 10.61 -2.02 -7.25
CA LEU A 58 9.70 -1.95 -8.38
C LEU A 58 10.12 -2.87 -9.52
N ASN A 59 9.15 -3.39 -10.27
CA ASN A 59 9.39 -4.10 -11.51
C ASN A 59 8.28 -3.83 -12.54
N LYS A 60 8.60 -4.06 -13.82
CA LYS A 60 7.67 -3.93 -14.95
C LYS A 60 7.04 -5.28 -15.26
N GLY A 61 5.78 -5.27 -15.69
CA GLY A 61 5.13 -6.42 -16.30
C GLY A 61 5.74 -6.82 -17.66
N PRO A 62 5.56 -8.07 -18.09
CA PRO A 62 6.10 -8.57 -19.35
C PRO A 62 5.41 -7.94 -20.57
N ASP A 63 4.14 -7.56 -20.42
CA ASP A 63 3.27 -7.06 -21.48
C ASP A 63 2.51 -5.80 -21.04
N ARG A 64 1.47 -5.40 -21.77
CA ARG A 64 0.65 -4.19 -21.48
C ARG A 64 -0.63 -4.50 -20.71
N THR A 65 -0.75 -5.71 -20.16
CA THR A 65 -2.02 -6.22 -19.60
C THR A 65 -1.90 -6.73 -18.17
N ARG A 66 -0.68 -7.01 -17.69
CA ARG A 66 -0.45 -7.53 -16.35
C ARG A 66 0.96 -7.22 -15.85
N VAL A 67 1.10 -7.15 -14.54
CA VAL A 67 2.37 -7.20 -13.82
C VAL A 67 2.34 -8.28 -12.74
N PHE A 68 3.47 -8.97 -12.57
CA PHE A 68 3.67 -9.89 -11.45
C PHE A 68 4.69 -9.29 -10.49
N LEU A 69 4.49 -9.50 -9.19
CA LEU A 69 5.50 -9.14 -8.21
C LEU A 69 6.68 -10.11 -8.30
N HIS A 70 7.83 -9.63 -8.78
CA HIS A 70 9.04 -10.46 -8.84
C HIS A 70 9.73 -10.62 -7.48
N LEU A 71 9.38 -9.76 -6.52
CA LEU A 71 9.90 -9.85 -5.17
C LEU A 71 9.13 -10.91 -4.37
N GLY A 72 9.75 -12.06 -4.13
CA GLY A 72 9.12 -13.16 -3.40
C GLY A 72 8.79 -12.81 -1.95
N TYR A 73 7.71 -13.41 -1.42
CA TYR A 73 7.22 -13.12 -0.06
C TYR A 73 8.24 -13.38 1.04
N ASN A 74 9.09 -14.41 0.92
CA ASN A 74 10.16 -14.65 1.88
C ASN A 74 11.17 -13.48 1.93
N ALA A 75 11.49 -12.86 0.80
CA ALA A 75 12.37 -11.70 0.77
C ALA A 75 11.71 -10.48 1.43
N ILE A 76 10.40 -10.28 1.20
CA ILE A 76 9.61 -9.25 1.87
C ILE A 76 9.61 -9.47 3.38
N LEU A 77 9.25 -10.66 3.85
CA LEU A 77 9.23 -11.02 5.27
C LEU A 77 10.58 -10.81 5.94
N ASN A 78 11.66 -11.25 5.30
CA ASN A 78 13.02 -11.05 5.82
C ASN A 78 13.37 -9.56 5.93
N LEU A 79 12.97 -8.75 4.94
CA LEU A 79 13.20 -7.32 4.97
C LEU A 79 12.39 -6.63 6.08
N LEU A 80 11.10 -6.97 6.21
CA LEU A 80 10.22 -6.46 7.28
C LEU A 80 10.79 -6.76 8.67
N ARG A 81 11.26 -7.98 8.91
CA ARG A 81 11.87 -8.39 10.19
C ARG A 81 13.20 -7.70 10.46
N SER A 82 14.11 -7.73 9.48
CA SER A 82 15.48 -7.24 9.67
C SER A 82 15.57 -5.72 9.78
N ARG A 83 14.65 -4.98 9.17
CA ARG A 83 14.65 -3.51 9.17
C ARG A 83 13.52 -2.88 10.00
N GLN A 84 12.69 -3.71 10.63
CA GLN A 84 11.59 -3.31 11.51
C GLN A 84 10.67 -2.31 10.83
N TYR A 85 10.13 -2.70 9.68
CA TYR A 85 9.13 -1.89 8.97
C TYR A 85 7.73 -2.10 9.55
N ASP A 86 6.99 -1.00 9.71
CA ASP A 86 5.65 -0.95 10.27
C ASP A 86 4.57 -1.14 9.19
N THR A 87 4.83 -0.63 7.98
CA THR A 87 3.89 -0.68 6.87
C THR A 87 4.58 -1.06 5.56
N VAL A 88 3.90 -1.87 4.75
CA VAL A 88 4.25 -2.12 3.35
C VAL A 88 3.10 -1.66 2.45
N LEU A 89 3.44 -0.90 1.42
CA LEU A 89 2.48 -0.31 0.49
C LEU A 89 2.74 -0.80 -0.92
N PHE A 90 1.71 -1.31 -1.58
CA PHE A 90 1.76 -1.81 -2.95
C PHE A 90 1.03 -0.82 -3.87
N PHE A 91 1.69 -0.44 -4.95
CA PHE A 91 1.15 0.42 -5.99
C PHE A 91 1.29 -0.27 -7.33
N HIS A 92 0.23 -0.28 -8.13
CA HIS A 92 0.33 -0.67 -9.52
C HIS A 92 -0.45 0.28 -10.41
N ASN A 93 -0.18 0.25 -11.71
CA ASN A 93 -0.95 0.99 -12.70
C ASN A 93 -1.54 0.03 -13.72
N HIS A 94 -2.68 0.41 -14.28
CA HIS A 94 -3.24 -0.20 -15.48
C HIS A 94 -3.02 0.73 -16.69
N PRO A 95 -2.54 0.25 -17.84
CA PRO A 95 -2.44 1.06 -19.05
C PRO A 95 -3.85 1.40 -19.51
N ASN A 96 -4.09 2.69 -19.76
CA ASN A 96 -5.38 3.15 -20.26
C ASN A 96 -5.28 3.39 -21.78
N PRO A 97 -5.96 2.57 -22.61
CA PRO A 97 -5.87 2.66 -24.07
C PRO A 97 -6.63 3.86 -24.65
N ASP A 98 -7.75 4.26 -24.04
CA ASP A 98 -8.51 5.46 -24.42
C ASP A 98 -8.94 6.23 -23.17
N PRO A 99 -8.09 7.15 -22.72
CA PRO A 99 -8.34 7.84 -21.47
C PRO A 99 -9.35 8.98 -21.54
N SER A 100 -9.90 9.25 -22.73
CA SER A 100 -11.06 10.12 -22.87
C SER A 100 -12.36 9.40 -22.53
N ARG A 101 -12.33 8.06 -22.53
CA ARG A 101 -13.50 7.19 -22.35
C ARG A 101 -13.47 6.36 -21.08
N TYR A 102 -12.28 5.92 -20.66
CA TYR A 102 -12.14 4.97 -19.56
C TYR A 102 -11.33 5.57 -18.41
N THR A 103 -11.64 5.11 -17.20
CA THR A 103 -10.76 5.23 -16.04
C THR A 103 -10.32 3.85 -15.62
N MET A 104 -9.05 3.74 -15.30
CA MET A 104 -8.41 2.52 -14.80
C MET A 104 -7.98 2.65 -13.34
N LEU A 105 -8.54 3.62 -12.59
CA LEU A 105 -8.33 3.77 -11.13
C LEU A 105 -9.02 2.71 -10.28
N TYR A 106 -9.84 1.86 -10.89
CA TYR A 106 -10.57 0.82 -10.18
C TYR A 106 -9.79 -0.50 -10.26
N PRO A 107 -9.69 -1.22 -9.13
CA PRO A 107 -9.04 -2.51 -9.10
C PRO A 107 -9.84 -3.55 -9.91
N SER A 108 -9.11 -4.46 -10.55
CA SER A 108 -9.65 -5.68 -11.13
C SER A 108 -10.00 -6.72 -10.03
N LYS A 109 -10.63 -7.83 -10.43
CA LYS A 109 -10.86 -8.95 -9.50
C LYS A 109 -9.53 -9.58 -9.07
N GLU A 110 -8.59 -9.65 -10.00
CA GLU A 110 -7.23 -10.17 -9.82
C GLU A 110 -6.46 -9.33 -8.80
N ASP A 111 -6.65 -8.01 -8.79
CA ASP A 111 -6.03 -7.11 -7.80
C ASP A 111 -6.49 -7.40 -6.37
N HIS A 112 -7.77 -7.71 -6.19
CA HIS A 112 -8.33 -8.09 -4.89
C HIS A 112 -7.82 -9.47 -4.44
N ILE A 113 -7.71 -10.42 -5.38
CA ILE A 113 -7.13 -11.74 -5.10
C ILE A 113 -5.66 -11.58 -4.67
N PHE A 114 -4.88 -10.80 -5.42
CA PHE A 114 -3.49 -10.50 -5.10
C PHE A 114 -3.35 -9.82 -3.74
N ALA A 115 -4.14 -8.80 -3.43
CA ALA A 115 -4.08 -8.12 -2.15
C ALA A 115 -4.39 -9.04 -0.95
N LYS A 116 -5.36 -9.94 -1.12
CA LYS A 116 -5.67 -10.97 -0.11
C LYS A 116 -4.53 -11.98 0.04
N ASP A 117 -3.94 -12.43 -1.06
CA ASP A 117 -2.81 -13.35 -1.06
C ASP A 117 -1.60 -12.74 -0.34
N VAL A 118 -1.21 -11.51 -0.71
CA VAL A 118 -0.14 -10.76 -0.04
C VAL A 118 -0.41 -10.64 1.46
N THR A 119 -1.61 -10.19 1.85
CA THR A 119 -1.97 -10.03 3.27
C THR A 119 -1.84 -11.35 4.03
N THR A 120 -2.32 -12.45 3.43
CA THR A 120 -2.25 -13.78 4.04
C THR A 120 -0.79 -14.22 4.22
N ASN A 121 0.05 -14.05 3.21
CA ASN A 121 1.46 -14.44 3.27
C ASN A 121 2.27 -13.56 4.23
N LEU A 122 1.91 -12.28 4.39
CA LEU A 122 2.60 -11.35 5.29
C LEU A 122 2.07 -11.36 6.73
N SER A 123 0.99 -12.09 7.02
CA SER A 123 0.39 -12.20 8.36
C SER A 123 1.32 -12.77 9.45
N GLN A 124 2.45 -13.37 9.05
CA GLN A 124 3.47 -13.91 9.96
C GLN A 124 4.31 -12.83 10.66
N VAL A 125 4.12 -11.56 10.31
CA VAL A 125 4.79 -10.43 10.93
C VAL A 125 3.78 -9.33 11.27
N PRO A 126 4.02 -8.56 12.34
CA PRO A 126 3.17 -7.46 12.74
C PRO A 126 3.33 -6.26 11.80
N VAL A 127 2.77 -6.32 10.60
CA VAL A 127 2.90 -5.28 9.57
C VAL A 127 1.55 -4.84 9.01
N ASN A 128 1.42 -3.55 8.72
CA ASN A 128 0.30 -3.01 7.96
C ASN A 128 0.51 -3.23 6.45
N VAL A 129 -0.54 -3.59 5.72
CA VAL A 129 -0.49 -3.82 4.27
C VAL A 129 -1.52 -2.93 3.58
N LEU A 130 -1.07 -2.08 2.66
CA LEU A 130 -1.93 -1.17 1.90
C LEU A 130 -1.75 -1.38 0.40
N HIS A 131 -2.83 -1.36 -0.38
CA HIS A 131 -2.74 -1.44 -1.84
C HIS A 131 -3.46 -0.28 -2.54
N PHE A 132 -2.85 0.17 -3.63
CA PHE A 132 -3.29 1.30 -4.41
C PHE A 132 -3.22 1.02 -5.91
N VAL A 133 -4.25 1.43 -6.64
CA VAL A 133 -4.20 1.56 -8.10
C VAL A 133 -3.82 3.01 -8.44
N CYS A 134 -2.91 3.18 -9.39
CA CYS A 134 -2.42 4.46 -9.85
C CYS A 134 -2.77 4.69 -11.32
N GLU A 135 -3.29 5.87 -11.63
CA GLU A 135 -3.59 6.29 -13.01
C GLU A 135 -3.29 7.78 -13.19
N ARG A 136 -2.42 8.11 -14.15
CA ARG A 136 -2.21 9.48 -14.63
C ARG A 136 -1.82 10.53 -13.56
N GLY A 137 -1.28 10.09 -12.43
CA GLY A 137 -0.95 10.96 -11.29
C GLY A 137 -2.00 10.98 -10.19
N HIS A 138 -3.11 10.26 -10.38
CA HIS A 138 -4.11 9.95 -9.36
C HIS A 138 -3.85 8.55 -8.79
N PHE A 139 -4.33 8.32 -7.57
CA PHE A 139 -4.26 7.04 -6.90
C PHE A 139 -5.57 6.75 -6.16
N ARG A 140 -5.86 5.47 -5.97
CA ARG A 140 -6.99 5.00 -5.17
C ARG A 140 -6.56 3.83 -4.32
N LYS A 141 -6.69 3.96 -3.00
CA LYS A 141 -6.55 2.82 -2.08
C LYS A 141 -7.74 1.88 -2.29
N TYR A 142 -7.46 0.59 -2.43
CA TYR A 142 -8.51 -0.41 -2.62
C TYR A 142 -8.42 -1.59 -1.65
N HIS A 143 -7.31 -1.74 -0.93
CA HIS A 143 -7.15 -2.75 0.12
C HIS A 143 -6.34 -2.18 1.29
N GLN A 144 -6.70 -2.62 2.49
CA GLN A 144 -5.99 -2.31 3.71
C GLN A 144 -6.14 -3.48 4.69
N SER A 145 -5.01 -3.86 5.31
CA SER A 145 -4.95 -4.72 6.47
C SER A 145 -4.04 -4.05 7.50
N ILE A 146 -4.57 -3.84 8.70
CA ILE A 146 -3.83 -3.23 9.81
C ILE A 146 -3.49 -4.33 10.81
N SER A 147 -2.24 -4.33 11.27
CA SER A 147 -1.79 -5.31 12.25
C SER A 147 -2.37 -4.99 13.64
N GLU A 148 -2.74 -6.02 14.39
CA GLU A 148 -3.19 -5.91 15.79
C GLU A 148 -2.10 -5.30 16.70
N SER A 149 -0.83 -5.40 16.32
CA SER A 149 0.27 -4.75 17.05
C SER A 149 0.25 -3.23 16.91
N PHE A 150 -0.35 -2.72 15.83
CA PHE A 150 -0.43 -1.30 15.55
C PHE A 150 -1.66 -0.68 16.21
N ILE A 151 -2.81 -1.33 16.05
CA ILE A 151 -4.05 -1.00 16.76
C ILE A 151 -4.61 -2.33 17.28
N PRO A 152 -4.59 -2.59 18.60
CA PRO A 152 -5.19 -3.80 19.14
C PRO A 152 -6.71 -3.63 19.12
N ILE A 153 -7.33 -4.12 18.05
CA ILE A 153 -8.78 -3.97 17.81
C ILE A 153 -9.55 -4.86 18.77
N ALA A 154 -9.04 -6.06 19.09
CA ALA A 154 -9.75 -6.98 19.97
C ALA A 154 -10.04 -6.42 21.37
N PRO A 155 -9.08 -5.77 22.08
CA PRO A 155 -9.37 -5.05 23.31
C PRO A 155 -10.35 -3.89 23.13
N LEU A 156 -10.29 -3.17 22.00
CA LEU A 156 -11.23 -2.08 21.71
C LEU A 156 -12.66 -2.61 21.57
N VAL A 157 -12.85 -3.69 20.82
CA VAL A 157 -14.15 -4.35 20.64
C VAL A 157 -14.68 -4.86 21.98
N ALA A 158 -13.85 -5.52 22.79
CA ALA A 158 -14.26 -5.96 24.12
C ALA A 158 -14.71 -4.80 25.02
N LYS A 159 -14.00 -3.66 24.99
CA LYS A 159 -14.39 -2.44 25.71
C LYS A 159 -15.71 -1.87 25.19
N VAL A 160 -15.93 -1.88 23.87
CA VAL A 160 -17.20 -1.46 23.25
C VAL A 160 -18.35 -2.36 23.71
N ASP A 161 -18.15 -3.67 23.68
CA ASP A 161 -19.17 -4.64 24.07
C ASP A 161 -19.52 -4.57 25.55
N GLU A 162 -18.55 -4.33 26.44
CA GLU A 162 -18.79 -4.10 27.87
C GLU A 162 -19.63 -2.83 28.12
N MET A 163 -19.37 -1.78 27.35
CA MET A 163 -20.05 -0.47 27.50
C MET A 163 -21.41 -0.41 26.81
N ASN A 164 -21.65 -1.27 25.81
CA ASN A 164 -22.94 -1.40 25.16
C ASN A 164 -24.02 -1.79 26.19
N GLY A 165 -25.03 -0.92 26.34
CA GLY A 165 -26.10 -1.08 27.32
C GLY A 165 -25.91 -0.31 28.63
N GLN A 166 -24.78 0.37 28.84
CA GLN A 166 -24.51 1.15 30.06
C GLN A 166 -24.96 2.64 30.00
N GLY A 167 -25.63 3.04 28.91
CA GLY A 167 -26.26 4.35 28.75
C GLY A 167 -25.47 5.36 27.88
N PRO A 168 -26.14 6.41 27.37
CA PRO A 168 -25.61 7.29 26.33
C PRO A 168 -24.39 8.13 26.76
N LEU A 169 -24.28 8.49 28.05
CA LEU A 169 -23.16 9.29 28.55
C LEU A 169 -21.83 8.54 28.53
N ARG A 170 -21.85 7.23 28.86
CA ARG A 170 -20.65 6.37 28.82
C ARG A 170 -20.19 6.10 27.40
N ASN A 171 -21.14 5.90 26.46
CA ASN A 171 -20.81 5.79 25.04
C ASN A 171 -20.16 7.06 24.48
N PHE A 172 -20.64 8.24 24.89
CA PHE A 172 -20.06 9.52 24.48
C PHE A 172 -18.62 9.71 25.00
N LEU A 173 -18.36 9.42 26.28
CA LEU A 173 -17.01 9.52 26.86
C LEU A 173 -16.01 8.59 26.17
N MET A 174 -16.42 7.38 25.79
CA MET A 174 -15.57 6.45 25.05
C MET A 174 -15.20 6.97 23.65
N HIS A 175 -16.11 7.66 22.97
CA HIS A 175 -15.78 8.31 21.69
C HIS A 175 -14.75 9.43 21.87
N LEU A 176 -14.83 10.20 22.94
CA LEU A 176 -13.82 11.22 23.25
C LEU A 176 -12.46 10.61 23.57
N GLU A 177 -12.40 9.55 24.38
CA GLU A 177 -11.15 8.85 24.72
C GLU A 177 -10.42 8.23 23.53
N ASN A 178 -11.11 7.95 22.42
CA ASN A 178 -10.54 7.34 21.22
C ASN A 178 -10.21 8.36 20.11
N ILE A 179 -10.61 9.63 20.28
CA ILE A 179 -10.28 10.73 19.36
C ILE A 179 -8.97 11.43 19.77
N PHE A 180 -8.57 11.32 21.04
CA PHE A 180 -7.35 11.92 21.62
C PHE A 180 -6.34 10.85 22.04
#